data_AF-A0A661FGJ1-F1
#
_entry.id   AF-A0A661FGJ1-F1
#
_cell.length_a   1.000
_cell.length_b   1.000
_cell.length_c   1.000
_cell.angle_alpha   90.00
_cell.angle_beta   90.00
_cell.angle_gamma   90.00
#
_symmetry.space_group_name_H-M   'P 1'
#
loop_
_entity.id
_entity.type
_entity.pdbx_description
1 polymer ?
#
loop_
_entity_poly.entity_id
_entity_poly.type
_entity_poly.pdbx_seq_one_letter_code
_entity_poly.pdbx_strand_id
1 'polypeptide(L)'
;MRAYLNELLKSKVINGWNLFWLITAPISIAIVLTMTRVDLSSAKGVSSMIQLSVRCAVPWLFLAFAASSLQVVFPGTFSRWLLRNRKIIGLCFAAAMAWQLTFILWLVGIHTEYYVNDVYVLSDVV
;
A
#
# COMPACT_ATOMS: atom_id res chain seq x y z
N MET A 1 16.26 20.69 -19.32
CA MET A 1 15.68 19.91 -18.20
C MET A 1 14.15 19.78 -18.25
N ARG A 2 13.37 20.86 -18.41
CA ARG A 2 11.89 20.79 -18.49
C ARG A 2 11.34 20.01 -19.70
N ALA A 3 12.02 20.06 -20.85
CA ALA A 3 11.63 19.31 -22.05
C ALA A 3 11.69 17.79 -21.84
N TYR A 4 12.80 17.28 -21.29
CA TYR A 4 12.97 15.86 -20.94
C TYR A 4 11.94 15.36 -19.92
N LEU A 5 11.59 16.19 -18.94
CA LEU A 5 10.55 15.84 -17.96
C LEU A 5 9.18 15.65 -18.63
N ASN A 6 8.85 16.49 -19.61
CA ASN A 6 7.58 16.41 -20.33
C ASN A 6 7.51 15.20 -21.26
N GLU A 7 8.64 14.84 -21.90
CA GLU A 7 8.80 13.61 -22.68
C GLU A 7 8.55 12.37 -21.80
N LEU A 8 9.22 12.30 -20.64
CA LEU A 8 9.02 11.23 -19.65
C LEU A 8 7.55 11.13 -19.22
N LEU A 9 6.93 12.24 -18.80
CA LEU A 9 5.53 12.31 -18.34
C LEU A 9 4.51 11.96 -19.44
N LYS A 10 4.88 12.05 -20.71
CA LYS A 10 4.06 11.58 -21.84
C LYS A 10 4.27 10.11 -22.18
N SER A 11 5.35 9.48 -21.72
CA SER A 11 5.66 8.09 -22.06
C SER A 11 4.56 7.12 -21.60
N LYS A 12 4.33 6.06 -22.37
CA LYS A 12 3.32 5.04 -22.06
C LYS A 12 3.64 4.24 -20.79
N VAL A 13 4.90 4.24 -20.34
CA VAL A 13 5.35 3.44 -19.19
C VAL A 13 4.84 4.04 -17.88
N ILE A 14 4.88 5.37 -17.74
CA ILE A 14 4.42 6.07 -16.53
C ILE A 14 2.99 6.60 -16.66
N ASN A 15 2.16 5.96 -17.47
CA ASN A 15 0.75 6.33 -17.62
C ASN A 15 -0.14 5.09 -17.70
N GLY A 16 -1.36 5.21 -17.17
CA GLY A 16 -2.36 4.15 -17.25
C GLY A 16 -1.94 2.86 -16.54
N TRP A 17 -2.25 1.71 -17.13
CA TRP A 17 -2.02 0.39 -16.54
C TRP A 17 -0.54 0.04 -16.33
N ASN A 18 0.38 0.61 -17.11
CA ASN A 18 1.81 0.33 -16.92
C ASN A 18 2.33 0.92 -15.61
N LEU A 19 1.83 2.10 -15.23
CA LEU A 19 2.16 2.74 -13.96
C LEU A 19 1.67 1.89 -12.76
N PHE A 20 0.51 1.25 -12.91
CA PHE A 20 -0.02 0.35 -11.88
C PHE A 20 0.95 -0.80 -11.60
N TRP A 21 1.39 -1.49 -12.65
CA TRP A 21 2.34 -2.61 -12.52
C TRP A 21 3.71 -2.15 -12.02
N LEU A 22 4.19 -1.00 -12.51
CA LEU A 22 5.47 -0.42 -12.11
C LEU A 22 5.54 -0.12 -10.61
N ILE A 23 4.41 0.27 -9.99
CA ILE A 23 4.34 0.57 -8.57
C ILE A 23 4.00 -0.68 -7.76
N THR A 24 2.98 -1.43 -8.19
CA THR A 24 2.42 -2.54 -7.40
C THR A 24 3.36 -3.74 -7.38
N ALA A 25 4.07 -4.04 -8.48
CA ALA A 25 4.97 -5.19 -8.51
C ALA A 25 6.14 -5.06 -7.51
N PRO A 26 6.86 -3.93 -7.41
CA PRO A 26 7.87 -3.74 -6.36
C PRO A 26 7.31 -3.83 -4.95
N ILE A 27 6.11 -3.29 -4.69
CA ILE A 27 5.46 -3.39 -3.37
C ILE A 27 5.18 -4.84 -3.03
N SER A 28 4.57 -5.60 -3.95
CA SER A 28 4.30 -7.03 -3.77
C SER A 28 5.60 -7.83 -3.56
N ILE A 29 6.65 -7.55 -4.34
CA ILE A 29 7.97 -8.18 -4.16
C ILE A 29 8.54 -7.86 -2.78
N ALA A 30 8.49 -6.61 -2.33
CA ALA A 30 8.97 -6.21 -1.02
C ALA A 30 8.21 -6.92 0.11
N ILE A 31 6.89 -7.06 -0.01
CA ILE A 31 6.06 -7.80 0.93
C ILE A 31 6.47 -9.28 0.97
N VAL A 32 6.56 -9.95 -0.18
CA VAL A 32 6.96 -11.36 -0.26
C VAL A 32 8.38 -11.59 0.29
N LEU A 33 9.32 -10.70 -0.01
CA LEU A 33 10.68 -10.77 0.56
C LEU A 33 10.71 -10.55 2.07
N THR A 34 9.77 -9.79 2.62
CA THR A 34 9.69 -9.60 4.07
C THR A 34 9.00 -10.79 4.73
N MET A 35 8.04 -11.43 4.06
CA MET A 35 7.41 -12.67 4.52
C MET A 35 8.42 -13.79 4.75
N THR A 36 9.47 -13.90 3.92
CA THR A 36 10.51 -14.93 4.13
C THR A 36 11.43 -14.66 5.32
N ARG A 37 11.38 -13.45 5.90
CA ARG A 37 12.22 -13.01 7.02
C ARG A 37 11.46 -12.90 8.34
N VAL A 38 10.13 -12.95 8.29
CA VAL A 38 9.26 -12.76 9.44
C VAL A 38 8.59 -14.08 9.80
N ASP A 39 8.55 -14.38 11.08
CA ASP A 39 7.84 -15.55 11.58
C ASP A 39 6.32 -15.34 11.53
N LEU A 40 5.68 -15.88 10.50
CA LEU A 40 4.23 -15.83 10.29
C LEU A 40 3.45 -16.81 11.20
N SER A 41 4.14 -17.63 11.98
CA SER A 41 3.52 -18.48 13.01
C SER A 41 3.23 -17.73 14.31
N SER A 42 3.80 -16.53 14.47
CA SER A 42 3.56 -15.65 15.61
C SER A 42 2.63 -14.48 15.22
N ALA A 43 1.65 -14.18 16.08
CA ALA A 43 0.77 -13.02 15.93
C ALA A 43 1.54 -11.70 15.79
N LYS A 44 2.71 -11.58 16.43
CA LYS A 44 3.59 -10.41 16.33
C LYS A 44 4.18 -10.26 14.92
N GLY A 45 4.54 -11.36 14.27
CA GLY A 45 5.03 -11.37 12.90
C GLY A 45 3.95 -10.93 11.92
N VAL A 46 2.75 -11.49 12.02
CA VAL A 46 1.62 -11.11 11.16
C VAL A 46 1.22 -9.63 11.37
N SER A 47 1.18 -9.15 12.62
CA SER A 47 0.91 -7.73 12.92
C SER A 47 1.95 -6.78 12.30
N SER A 48 3.22 -7.18 12.29
CA SER A 48 4.29 -6.39 11.65
C SER A 48 4.09 -6.27 10.13
N MET A 49 3.55 -7.31 9.48
CA MET A 49 3.23 -7.31 8.05
C MET A 49 2.00 -6.45 7.71
N ILE A 50 1.00 -6.41 8.61
CA ILE A 50 -0.11 -5.46 8.51
C ILE A 50 0.43 -4.02 8.51
N GLN A 51 1.29 -3.68 9.48
CA GLN A 51 1.89 -2.35 9.57
C GLN A 51 2.74 -2.00 8.35
N LEU A 52 3.53 -2.96 7.84
CA LEU A 52 4.34 -2.76 6.64
C LEU A 52 3.46 -2.44 5.43
N SER A 53 2.39 -3.20 5.23
CA SER A 53 1.44 -3.00 4.12
C SER A 53 0.78 -1.62 4.17
N VAL A 54 0.34 -1.20 5.36
CA VAL A 54 -0.20 0.15 5.60
C VAL A 54 0.84 1.23 5.28
N ARG A 55 2.08 1.08 5.77
CA ARG A 55 3.16 2.05 5.52
C ARG A 55 3.48 2.18 4.03
N CYS A 56 3.37 1.11 3.26
CA CYS A 56 3.51 1.15 1.80
C CYS A 56 2.29 1.81 1.12
N ALA A 57 1.08 1.65 1.66
CA ALA A 57 -0.15 2.18 1.07
C ALA A 57 -0.32 3.71 1.29
N VAL A 58 0.01 4.20 2.48
CA VAL A 58 -0.24 5.59 2.91
C VAL A 58 0.33 6.67 1.97
N PRO A 59 1.57 6.57 1.46
CA PRO A 59 2.09 7.56 0.51
C PRO A 59 1.25 7.70 -0.76
N TRP A 60 0.73 6.58 -1.28
CA TRP A 60 -0.11 6.59 -2.48
C TRP A 60 -1.48 7.18 -2.21
N LEU A 61 -2.03 6.94 -1.02
CA LEU A 61 -3.26 7.60 -0.57
C LEU A 61 -3.09 9.12 -0.59
N PHE A 62 -2.04 9.62 0.08
CA PHE A 62 -1.77 11.06 0.11
C PHE A 62 -1.58 11.64 -1.29
N LEU A 63 -0.84 10.97 -2.16
CA LEU A 63 -0.64 11.42 -3.54
C LEU A 63 -1.94 11.47 -4.35
N ALA A 64 -2.82 10.46 -4.20
CA ALA A 64 -4.10 10.42 -4.89
C ALA A 64 -5.04 11.54 -4.42
N PHE A 65 -5.11 11.78 -3.12
CA PHE A 65 -5.96 12.82 -2.52
C PHE A 65 -5.41 14.24 -2.77
N ALA A 66 -4.09 14.42 -2.66
CA ALA A 66 -3.45 15.71 -2.88
C ALA A 66 -3.42 16.12 -4.36
N ALA A 67 -3.65 15.20 -5.30
CA ALA A 67 -3.55 15.47 -6.74
C ALA A 67 -4.40 16.66 -7.21
N SER A 68 -5.63 16.78 -6.70
CA SER A 68 -6.53 17.88 -7.05
C SER A 68 -6.06 19.21 -6.48
N SER A 69 -5.74 19.26 -5.18
CA SER A 69 -5.26 20.48 -4.53
C SER A 69 -3.92 20.94 -5.11
N LEU A 70 -3.02 20.02 -5.42
CA LEU A 70 -1.71 20.33 -6.00
C LEU A 70 -1.84 20.97 -7.39
N GLN A 71 -2.82 20.54 -8.19
CA GLN A 71 -3.08 21.15 -9.50
C GLN A 71 -3.68 22.56 -9.39
N VAL A 72 -4.44 22.85 -8.35
CA VAL A 72 -5.01 24.19 -8.09
C VAL A 72 -3.94 25.15 -7.59
N VAL A 73 -3.13 24.74 -6.62
CA VAL A 73 -2.13 25.61 -5.97
C VAL A 73 -0.86 25.75 -6.82
N PHE A 74 -0.39 24.67 -7.46
CA PHE A 74 0.82 24.65 -8.27
C PHE A 74 0.54 24.05 -9.66
N PRO A 75 -0.04 24.82 -10.60
CA PRO A 75 -0.34 24.34 -11.94
C PRO A 75 0.96 24.10 -12.73
N GLY A 76 1.37 22.83 -12.81
CA GLY A 76 2.57 22.39 -13.51
C GLY A 76 2.34 21.13 -14.35
N THR A 77 3.35 20.72 -15.11
CA THR A 77 3.27 19.50 -15.94
C THR A 77 3.21 18.23 -15.10
N PHE A 78 3.90 18.21 -13.95
CA PHE A 78 3.81 17.14 -12.95
C PHE A 78 2.43 17.08 -12.28
N SER A 79 1.92 18.20 -11.76
CA SER A 79 0.60 18.27 -11.11
C SER A 79 -0.53 17.82 -12.06
N ARG A 80 -0.43 18.17 -13.35
CA ARG A 80 -1.38 17.73 -14.38
C ARG A 80 -1.28 16.24 -14.68
N TRP A 81 -0.06 15.70 -14.73
CA TRP A 81 0.16 14.26 -14.88
C TRP A 81 -0.37 13.48 -13.66
N LEU A 82 -0.15 14.00 -12.46
CA LEU A 82 -0.63 13.41 -11.21
C LEU A 82 -2.17 13.36 -11.19
N LEU A 83 -2.82 14.47 -11.56
CA LEU A 83 -4.29 14.53 -11.67
C LEU A 83 -4.84 13.56 -12.72
N ARG A 84 -4.14 13.39 -13.86
CA ARG A 84 -4.52 12.43 -14.91
C ARG A 84 -4.42 10.98 -14.43
N ASN A 85 -3.37 10.64 -13.68
CA ASN A 85 -3.13 9.29 -13.20
C ASN A 85 -3.72 9.01 -11.81
N ARG A 86 -4.48 9.95 -11.21
CA ARG A 86 -5.04 9.82 -9.86
C ARG A 86 -5.77 8.50 -9.60
N LYS A 87 -6.50 8.00 -10.61
CA LYS A 87 -7.26 6.73 -10.52
C LYS A 87 -6.32 5.54 -10.38
N ILE A 88 -5.21 5.55 -11.12
CA ILE A 88 -4.20 4.49 -11.06
C ILE A 88 -3.44 4.55 -9.74
N ILE A 89 -3.09 5.75 -9.27
CA ILE A 89 -2.43 5.92 -7.96
C ILE A 89 -3.34 5.41 -6.83
N GLY A 90 -4.63 5.75 -6.87
CA GLY A 90 -5.62 5.19 -5.95
C GLY A 90 -5.76 3.67 -6.07
N LEU A 91 -5.62 3.11 -7.27
CA LEU A 91 -5.61 1.66 -7.49
C LEU A 91 -4.35 1.00 -6.88
N CYS A 92 -3.18 1.62 -6.98
CA CYS A 92 -1.96 1.16 -6.31
C CYS A 92 -2.13 1.16 -4.79
N PHE A 93 -2.78 2.19 -4.24
CA PHE A 93 -3.17 2.21 -2.83
C PHE A 93 -4.08 1.02 -2.49
N ALA A 94 -5.12 0.79 -3.28
CA ALA A 94 -6.03 -0.35 -3.06
C ALA A 94 -5.30 -1.70 -3.12
N ALA A 95 -4.34 -1.87 -4.03
CA ALA A 95 -3.54 -3.08 -4.12
C ALA A 95 -2.65 -3.30 -2.88
N ALA A 96 -2.06 -2.24 -2.32
CA ALA A 96 -1.31 -2.33 -1.07
C ALA A 96 -2.23 -2.65 0.12
N MET A 97 -3.44 -2.10 0.15
CA MET A 97 -4.46 -2.44 1.16
C MET A 97 -4.98 -3.87 1.02
N ALA A 98 -5.00 -4.43 -0.19
CA ALA A 98 -5.37 -5.83 -0.39
C ALA A 98 -4.38 -6.78 0.31
N TRP A 99 -3.09 -6.48 0.28
CA TRP A 99 -2.10 -7.21 1.07
C TRP A 99 -2.36 -7.11 2.57
N GLN A 100 -2.68 -5.92 3.06
CA GLN A 100 -3.06 -5.74 4.46
C GLN A 100 -4.26 -6.62 4.83
N LEU A 101 -5.30 -6.63 3.99
CA LEU A 101 -6.49 -7.46 4.19
C LEU A 101 -6.13 -8.95 4.25
N THR A 102 -5.25 -9.42 3.36
CA THR A 102 -4.75 -10.80 3.39
C THR A 102 -4.10 -11.13 4.73
N PHE A 103 -3.27 -10.24 5.29
CA PHE A 103 -2.64 -10.47 6.60
C PHE A 103 -3.64 -10.42 7.76
N ILE A 104 -4.67 -9.57 7.68
CA ILE A 104 -5.76 -9.57 8.67
C ILE A 104 -6.51 -10.89 8.63
N LEU A 105 -6.88 -11.37 7.44
CA LEU A 105 -7.55 -12.66 7.27
C LEU A 105 -6.67 -13.83 7.74
N TRP A 106 -5.36 -13.75 7.51
CA TRP A 106 -4.39 -14.72 8.01
C TRP A 106 -4.33 -14.73 9.54
N LEU A 107 -4.25 -13.54 10.15
CA LEU A 107 -4.21 -13.37 11.61
C LEU A 107 -5.48 -13.93 12.24
N VAL A 108 -6.65 -13.60 11.70
CA VAL A 108 -7.93 -14.12 12.18
C VAL A 108 -7.99 -15.63 11.94
N GLY A 109 -7.76 -16.11 10.71
CA GLY A 109 -7.94 -17.53 10.36
C GLY A 109 -7.01 -18.52 11.10
N ILE A 110 -5.74 -18.17 11.29
CA ILE A 110 -4.73 -19.10 11.86
C ILE A 110 -4.56 -18.89 13.38
N HIS A 111 -4.84 -17.69 13.91
CA HIS A 111 -4.65 -17.38 15.32
C HIS A 111 -5.95 -17.10 16.09
N THR A 112 -7.12 -17.49 15.57
CA THR A 112 -8.38 -17.44 16.34
C THR A 112 -8.25 -18.19 17.68
N GLU A 113 -7.58 -19.35 17.70
CA GLU A 113 -7.31 -20.16 18.90
C GLU A 113 -6.36 -19.49 19.93
N TYR A 114 -5.51 -18.54 19.49
CA TYR A 114 -4.62 -17.78 20.39
C TYR A 114 -5.35 -16.61 21.06
N TYR A 115 -6.36 -16.05 20.41
CA TYR A 115 -7.20 -14.98 20.98
C TYR A 115 -8.19 -15.50 22.04
N VAL A 116 -8.64 -16.76 21.92
CA VAL A 116 -9.56 -17.37 22.88
C VAL A 116 -8.86 -17.79 24.17
N ASN A 117 -7.60 -18.23 24.12
CA ASN A 117 -6.89 -18.74 25.29
C ASN A 117 -6.17 -17.66 26.14
N ASP A 118 -5.57 -16.62 25.55
CA ASP A 118 -4.78 -15.64 26.33
C ASP A 118 -5.54 -14.36 26.73
N VAL A 119 -6.59 -13.96 26.00
CA VAL A 119 -7.33 -12.70 26.27
C VAL A 119 -8.59 -12.92 27.13
N TYR A 120 -9.29 -14.05 26.95
CA TYR A 120 -10.47 -14.35 27.78
C TYR A 120 -10.11 -14.88 29.17
N VAL A 121 -9.00 -15.60 29.33
CA VAL A 121 -8.58 -16.12 30.64
C VAL A 121 -8.18 -15.01 31.61
N LEU A 122 -7.69 -13.86 31.15
CA LEU A 122 -7.41 -12.70 32.01
C LEU A 122 -8.66 -11.89 32.39
N SER A 123 -9.78 -12.09 31.69
CA SER A 123 -11.05 -11.41 31.99
C SER A 123 -11.80 -12.09 33.15
N ASP A 124 -11.51 -13.37 33.41
CA ASP A 124 -12.12 -14.17 34.49
C ASP A 124 -11.37 -14.05 35.84
N VAL A 125 -10.31 -13.23 35.93
CA VAL A 125 -9.50 -13.03 37.16
C VAL A 125 -9.65 -11.61 37.73
N VAL A 126 -10.61 -10.81 37.23
CA VAL A 126 -10.92 -9.47 37.77
C VAL A 126 -12.30 -9.46 38.43
#